data_AF-A0A6V8CPY1-F1
#
_entry.id   AF-A0A6V8CPY1-F1
#
_cell.length_a   1.000
_cell.length_b   1.000
_cell.length_c   1.000
_cell.angle_alpha   90.00
_cell.angle_beta   90.00
_cell.angle_gamma   90.00
#
_symmetry.space_group_name_H-M   'P 1'
#
loop_
_entity.id
_entity.type
_entity.pdbx_description
1 polymer ?
#
loop_
_entity_poly.entity_id
_entity_poly.type
_entity_poly.pdbx_seq_one_letter_code
_entity_poly.pdbx_strand_id
1 'polypeptide(L)'
;MRNNRTIVRSLVTGQGTFLAMSDGLIVWETSSARKTLHLRTMATALLGVKEDNYSISKLFVGDKQGQLHVVQFPDFVLFHTVTVSDNALRAMCMTDHGDLLIADAKGRVLSVDKQGKPSSLFDTNRSVSSIRVERETIRIQSGWEQCVYNWKGDLANSEDASRSFGDSLMMRRMRERKALEERRRAAEAQLRFLPSA
;
A
#
# COMPACT_ATOMS: atom_id res chain seq x y z
N MET A 1 -19.17 18.72 -15.49
CA MET A 1 -18.92 17.95 -14.25
C MET A 1 -17.48 18.22 -13.82
N ARG A 2 -17.23 18.70 -12.59
CA ARG A 2 -15.85 18.81 -12.07
C ARG A 2 -15.28 17.40 -11.96
N ASN A 3 -14.20 17.13 -12.69
CA ASN A 3 -13.53 15.85 -12.63
C ASN A 3 -12.86 15.74 -11.25
N ASN A 4 -13.55 15.13 -10.28
CA ASN A 4 -13.11 15.06 -8.88
C ASN A 4 -12.08 13.95 -8.72
N ARG A 5 -10.95 14.10 -9.42
CA ARG A 5 -9.83 13.16 -9.39
C ARG A 5 -9.25 13.15 -7.99
N THR A 6 -9.14 11.96 -7.41
CA THR A 6 -8.59 11.74 -6.09
C THR A 6 -7.39 10.80 -6.21
N ILE A 7 -6.35 11.05 -5.43
CA ILE A 7 -5.19 10.16 -5.35
C ILE A 7 -5.63 8.91 -4.57
N VAL A 8 -5.47 7.73 -5.15
CA VAL A 8 -5.84 6.45 -4.52
C VAL A 8 -4.63 5.64 -4.06
N ARG A 9 -3.47 5.85 -4.70
CA ARG A 9 -2.16 5.31 -4.31
C ARG A 9 -1.07 6.32 -4.59
N SER A 10 -0.02 6.28 -3.78
CA SER A 10 1.19 7.02 -4.04
C SER A 10 2.41 6.20 -3.65
N LEU A 11 3.53 6.46 -4.34
CA LEU A 11 4.84 5.94 -4.00
C LEU A 11 5.82 7.11 -4.08
N VAL A 12 6.47 7.43 -2.95
CA VAL A 12 7.46 8.52 -2.86
C VAL A 12 8.85 7.91 -2.89
N THR A 13 9.71 8.46 -3.75
CA THR A 13 11.04 7.91 -4.03
C THR A 13 12.05 9.05 -4.15
N GLY A 14 13.35 8.73 -4.12
CA GLY A 14 14.39 9.73 -4.36
C GLY A 14 14.36 10.34 -5.77
N GLN A 15 13.67 9.71 -6.73
CA GLN A 15 13.55 10.18 -8.11
C GLN A 15 12.24 10.91 -8.39
N GLY A 16 11.40 11.13 -7.38
CA GLY A 16 10.10 11.76 -7.53
C GLY A 16 8.96 10.97 -6.92
N THR A 17 7.76 11.51 -7.12
CA THR A 17 6.52 10.99 -6.57
C THR A 17 5.70 10.37 -7.69
N PHE A 18 5.25 9.15 -7.45
CA PHE A 18 4.30 8.45 -8.29
C PHE A 18 2.92 8.57 -7.67
N LEU A 19 1.93 8.98 -8.45
CA LEU A 19 0.54 9.12 -8.03
C LEU A 19 -0.34 8.29 -8.94
N ALA A 20 -1.20 7.46 -8.37
CA ALA A 20 -2.31 6.85 -9.10
C ALA A 20 -3.61 7.52 -8.73
N MET A 21 -4.37 7.93 -9.74
CA MET A 21 -5.64 8.63 -9.59
C MET A 21 -6.83 7.68 -9.72
N SER A 22 -7.97 8.07 -9.18
CA SER A 22 -9.22 7.31 -9.21
C SER A 22 -9.77 7.05 -10.62
N ASP A 23 -9.36 7.81 -11.62
CA ASP A 23 -9.78 7.67 -13.01
C ASP A 23 -8.80 6.84 -13.87
N GLY A 24 -7.76 6.24 -13.28
CA GLY A 24 -6.76 5.45 -14.02
C GLY A 24 -5.56 6.25 -14.52
N LEU A 25 -5.52 7.57 -14.30
CA LEU A 25 -4.32 8.37 -14.58
C LEU A 25 -3.19 8.01 -13.60
N ILE A 26 -2.02 7.65 -14.12
CA ILE A 26 -0.78 7.53 -13.34
C ILE A 26 0.11 8.72 -13.68
N VAL A 27 0.59 9.41 -12.66
CA VAL A 27 1.45 10.58 -12.74
C VAL A 27 2.78 10.23 -12.10
N TRP A 28 3.87 10.61 -12.76
CA TRP A 28 5.18 10.72 -12.13
C TRP A 28 5.58 12.19 -12.16
N GLU A 29 5.98 12.73 -11.01
CA GLU A 29 6.37 14.13 -10.87
C GLU A 29 7.62 14.30 -10.00
N THR A 30 8.44 15.28 -10.38
CA THR A 30 9.58 15.78 -9.64
C THR A 30 9.41 17.29 -9.43
N SER A 31 10.39 17.95 -8.83
CA SER A 31 10.42 19.42 -8.78
C SER A 31 10.54 20.09 -10.14
N SER A 32 11.00 19.38 -11.17
CA SER A 32 11.32 19.94 -12.49
C SER A 32 10.60 19.28 -13.67
N ALA A 33 9.99 18.12 -13.48
CA ALA A 33 9.38 17.35 -14.56
C ALA A 33 8.07 16.69 -14.11
N ARG A 34 7.17 16.48 -15.08
CA ARG A 34 5.92 15.77 -14.88
C ARG A 34 5.60 14.93 -16.10
N LYS A 35 5.34 13.64 -15.90
CA LYS A 35 4.91 12.71 -16.94
C LYS A 35 3.63 12.01 -16.51
N THR A 36 2.82 11.62 -17.49
CA THR A 36 1.52 10.99 -17.24
C THR A 36 1.27 9.85 -18.21
N LEU A 37 0.64 8.79 -17.74
CA LEU A 37 0.07 7.72 -18.56
C LEU A 37 -1.35 7.41 -18.06
N HIS A 38 -2.20 6.87 -18.91
CA HIS A 38 -3.58 6.56 -18.57
C HIS A 38 -3.84 5.06 -18.72
N LEU A 39 -4.23 4.41 -17.62
CA LEU A 39 -4.66 3.02 -17.63
C LEU A 39 -6.16 2.94 -17.94
N ARG A 40 -6.62 1.78 -18.42
CA ARG A 40 -8.06 1.55 -18.69
C ARG A 40 -8.92 1.53 -17.44
N THR A 41 -8.31 1.30 -16.29
CA THR A 41 -8.96 1.14 -15.00
C THR A 41 -8.06 1.69 -13.89
N MET A 42 -8.66 1.98 -12.76
CA MET A 42 -7.98 2.49 -11.57
C MET A 42 -6.92 1.50 -11.07
N ALA A 43 -5.73 2.01 -10.79
CA ALA A 43 -4.68 1.25 -10.13
C ALA A 43 -4.99 1.01 -8.65
N THR A 44 -4.59 -0.15 -8.16
CA THR A 44 -4.85 -0.63 -6.79
C THR A 44 -3.56 -0.92 -6.02
N ALA A 45 -2.44 -1.11 -6.71
CA ALA A 45 -1.12 -1.33 -6.12
C ALA A 45 0.00 -0.71 -6.99
N LEU A 46 1.08 -0.24 -6.34
CA LEU A 46 2.28 0.30 -7.00
C LEU A 46 3.52 -0.35 -6.39
N LEU A 47 4.49 -0.71 -7.23
CA LEU A 47 5.80 -1.19 -6.82
C LEU A 47 6.88 -0.62 -7.75
N GLY A 48 7.79 0.18 -7.19
CA GLY A 48 8.99 0.64 -7.90
C GLY A 48 10.15 -0.31 -7.66
N VAL A 49 10.84 -0.72 -8.72
CA VAL A 49 11.97 -1.66 -8.67
C VAL A 49 13.23 -0.99 -9.20
N LYS A 50 14.33 -1.21 -8.49
CA LYS A 50 15.67 -0.77 -8.88
C LYS A 50 16.45 -1.96 -9.39
N GLU A 51 17.10 -1.84 -10.53
CA GLU A 51 18.02 -2.87 -11.03
C GLU A 51 19.47 -2.62 -10.53
N ASP A 52 19.91 -1.36 -10.47
CA ASP A 52 21.29 -1.01 -10.07
C ASP A 52 21.39 -0.31 -8.70
N ASN A 53 20.41 -0.48 -7.80
CA ASN A 53 20.30 0.19 -6.48
C ASN A 53 20.19 1.74 -6.48
N TYR A 54 20.50 2.41 -7.60
CA TYR A 54 20.47 3.88 -7.70
C TYR A 54 19.13 4.40 -8.21
N SER A 55 18.63 3.86 -9.33
CA SER A 55 17.45 4.35 -10.02
C SER A 55 16.36 3.29 -10.11
N ILE A 56 15.11 3.73 -10.04
CA ILE A 56 13.96 2.93 -10.43
C ILE A 56 14.01 2.80 -11.95
N SER A 57 14.14 1.58 -12.42
CA SER A 57 14.09 1.27 -13.86
C SER A 57 12.69 0.84 -14.30
N LYS A 58 11.90 0.27 -13.36
CA LYS A 58 10.55 -0.25 -13.63
C LYS A 58 9.58 0.14 -12.52
N LEU A 59 8.38 0.53 -12.93
CA LEU A 59 7.23 0.65 -12.06
C LEU A 59 6.20 -0.41 -12.46
N PHE A 60 5.90 -1.30 -11.52
CA PHE A 60 4.79 -2.25 -11.63
C PHE A 60 3.53 -1.62 -11.05
N VAL A 61 2.46 -1.64 -11.83
CA VAL A 61 1.15 -1.10 -11.44
C VAL A 61 0.12 -2.21 -11.56
N GLY A 62 -0.47 -2.59 -10.43
CA GLY A 62 -1.59 -3.53 -10.42
C GLY A 62 -2.91 -2.78 -10.45
N ASP A 63 -3.92 -3.32 -11.15
CA ASP A 63 -5.21 -2.67 -11.34
C ASP A 63 -6.41 -3.42 -10.71
N LYS A 64 -7.57 -2.79 -10.78
CA LYS A 64 -8.86 -3.33 -10.29
C LYS A 64 -9.36 -4.58 -11.05
N GLN A 65 -8.90 -4.80 -12.28
CA GLN A 65 -9.30 -5.93 -13.13
C GLN A 65 -8.34 -7.12 -13.05
N GLY A 66 -7.28 -7.01 -12.24
CA GLY A 66 -6.27 -8.07 -12.09
C GLY A 66 -5.17 -8.04 -13.15
N GLN A 67 -5.01 -6.92 -13.84
CA GLN A 67 -3.90 -6.69 -14.77
C GLN A 67 -2.69 -6.09 -14.05
N LEU A 68 -1.53 -6.51 -14.51
CA LEU A 68 -0.23 -5.98 -14.14
C LEU A 68 0.30 -5.17 -15.33
N HIS A 69 0.52 -3.88 -15.11
CA HIS A 69 1.13 -2.97 -16.06
C HIS A 69 2.60 -2.73 -15.70
N VAL A 70 3.49 -2.85 -16.67
CA VAL A 70 4.92 -2.59 -16.52
C VAL A 70 5.23 -1.28 -17.21
N VAL A 71 5.65 -0.28 -16.43
CA VAL A 71 6.04 1.05 -16.91
C VAL A 71 7.55 1.17 -16.80
N GLN A 72 8.21 1.52 -17.91
CA GLN A 72 9.67 1.64 -17.99
C GLN A 72 10.13 3.10 -17.77
N PHE A 73 11.28 3.23 -17.10
CA PHE A 73 12.01 4.47 -16.91
C PHE A 73 13.29 4.51 -17.75
N PRO A 74 13.78 5.71 -18.12
CA PRO A 74 13.33 7.04 -17.69
C PRO A 74 12.12 7.60 -18.45
N ASP A 75 11.68 6.94 -19.53
CA ASP A 75 10.72 7.53 -20.46
C ASP A 75 9.28 7.60 -19.93
N PHE A 76 8.95 6.79 -18.93
CA PHE A 76 7.61 6.67 -18.34
C PHE A 76 6.59 6.16 -19.36
N VAL A 77 6.96 5.10 -20.06
CA VAL A 77 6.15 4.47 -21.12
C VAL A 77 5.63 3.13 -20.64
N LEU A 78 4.35 2.85 -20.94
CA LEU A 78 3.76 1.54 -20.72
C LEU A 78 4.42 0.53 -21.67
N PHE A 79 5.23 -0.36 -21.13
CA PHE A 79 5.98 -1.37 -21.89
C PHE A 79 5.12 -2.61 -22.15
N HIS A 80 4.45 -3.10 -21.11
CA HIS A 80 3.70 -4.35 -21.19
C HIS A 80 2.51 -4.36 -20.24
N THR A 81 1.48 -5.15 -20.57
CA THR A 81 0.35 -5.44 -19.70
C THR A 81 0.01 -6.92 -19.79
N VAL A 82 -0.09 -7.57 -18.63
CA VAL A 82 -0.46 -8.98 -18.53
C VAL A 82 -1.60 -9.17 -17.52
N THR A 83 -2.53 -10.07 -17.82
CA THR A 83 -3.57 -10.45 -16.86
C THR A 83 -2.99 -11.49 -15.92
N VAL A 84 -2.94 -11.18 -14.63
CA VAL A 84 -2.39 -12.06 -13.58
C VAL A 84 -3.50 -12.70 -12.75
N SER A 85 -4.63 -12.03 -12.61
CA SER A 85 -5.75 -12.46 -11.78
C SER A 85 -7.09 -12.02 -12.41
N ASP A 86 -8.18 -12.68 -12.06
CA ASP A 86 -9.56 -12.21 -12.27
C ASP A 86 -10.03 -11.21 -11.20
N ASN A 87 -9.16 -10.89 -10.23
CA ASN A 87 -9.46 -10.02 -9.09
C ASN A 87 -8.44 -8.89 -8.99
N ALA A 88 -8.85 -7.77 -8.39
CA ALA A 88 -7.99 -6.60 -8.19
C ALA A 88 -6.66 -6.97 -7.50
N LEU A 89 -5.54 -6.49 -8.04
CA LEU A 89 -4.22 -6.72 -7.43
C LEU A 89 -4.05 -5.80 -6.22
N ARG A 90 -3.74 -6.34 -5.04
CA ARG A 90 -3.75 -5.57 -3.78
C ARG A 90 -2.38 -5.24 -3.25
N ALA A 91 -1.45 -6.18 -3.34
CA ALA A 91 -0.10 -5.99 -2.84
C ALA A 91 0.89 -6.69 -3.75
N MET A 92 2.10 -6.15 -3.84
CA MET A 92 3.17 -6.70 -4.65
C MET A 92 4.50 -6.52 -3.92
N CYS A 93 5.42 -7.46 -4.11
CA CYS A 93 6.81 -7.31 -3.70
C CYS A 93 7.73 -8.08 -4.65
N MET A 94 8.99 -7.67 -4.72
CA MET A 94 10.01 -8.37 -5.49
C MET A 94 10.78 -9.30 -4.54
N THR A 95 11.07 -10.52 -4.99
CA THR A 95 11.96 -11.44 -4.30
C THR A 95 13.42 -11.07 -4.55
N ASP A 96 14.34 -11.59 -3.73
CA ASP A 96 15.78 -11.40 -3.92
C ASP A 96 16.29 -12.01 -5.25
N HIS A 97 15.55 -12.96 -5.83
CA HIS A 97 15.86 -13.59 -7.11
C HIS A 97 15.28 -12.82 -8.33
N GLY A 98 14.49 -11.78 -8.08
CA GLY A 98 13.87 -10.94 -9.11
C GLY A 98 12.53 -11.45 -9.64
N ASP A 99 11.92 -12.43 -8.98
CA ASP A 99 10.53 -12.83 -9.23
C ASP A 99 9.56 -11.91 -8.51
N LEU A 100 8.44 -11.58 -9.17
CA LEU A 100 7.43 -10.68 -8.61
C LEU A 100 6.34 -11.49 -7.90
N LEU A 101 6.19 -11.28 -6.60
CA LEU A 101 5.05 -11.81 -5.85
C LEU A 101 3.90 -10.81 -5.84
N ILE A 102 2.70 -11.32 -6.09
CA ILE A 102 1.46 -10.55 -6.15
C ILE A 102 0.41 -11.23 -5.27
N ALA A 103 -0.28 -10.44 -4.46
CA ALA A 103 -1.48 -10.85 -3.75
C ALA A 103 -2.69 -10.11 -4.32
N ASP A 104 -3.75 -10.85 -4.64
CA ASP A 104 -5.00 -10.28 -5.13
C ASP A 104 -6.04 -10.05 -4.01
N ALA A 105 -7.19 -9.48 -4.39
CA ALA A 105 -8.25 -9.13 -3.46
C ALA A 105 -8.98 -10.32 -2.81
N LYS A 106 -8.78 -11.55 -3.30
CA LYS A 106 -9.32 -12.76 -2.67
C LYS A 106 -8.32 -13.46 -1.76
N GLY A 107 -7.07 -13.00 -1.73
CA GLY A 107 -6.03 -13.56 -0.88
C GLY A 107 -5.16 -14.60 -1.57
N ARG A 108 -5.31 -14.77 -2.90
CA ARG A 108 -4.42 -15.64 -3.67
C ARG A 108 -3.07 -14.97 -3.83
N VAL A 109 -2.02 -15.74 -3.59
CA VAL A 109 -0.62 -15.35 -3.78
C VAL A 109 -0.11 -16.01 -5.05
N LEU A 110 0.40 -15.18 -5.96
CA LEU A 110 0.95 -15.58 -7.25
C LEU A 110 2.40 -15.11 -7.37
N SER A 111 3.23 -15.92 -8.03
CA SER A 111 4.51 -15.48 -8.56
C SER A 111 4.36 -15.15 -10.04
N VAL A 112 5.03 -14.10 -10.49
CA VAL A 112 5.15 -13.72 -11.89
C VAL A 112 6.63 -13.75 -12.24
N ASP A 113 6.99 -14.62 -13.19
CA ASP A 113 8.37 -14.76 -13.63
C ASP A 113 8.82 -13.57 -14.51
N LYS A 114 10.11 -13.57 -14.90
CA LYS A 114 10.68 -12.54 -15.77
C LYS A 114 10.05 -12.45 -17.16
N GLN A 115 9.36 -13.51 -17.60
CA GLN A 115 8.63 -13.56 -18.87
C GLN A 115 7.19 -13.02 -18.72
N GLY A 116 6.78 -12.66 -17.51
CA GLY A 116 5.44 -12.15 -17.22
C GLY A 116 4.41 -13.26 -17.01
N LYS A 117 4.83 -14.53 -16.90
CA LYS A 117 3.90 -15.65 -16.74
C LYS A 117 3.52 -15.83 -15.26
N PRO A 118 2.23 -15.79 -14.92
CA PRO A 118 1.78 -16.00 -13.56
C PRO A 118 1.71 -17.49 -13.20
N SER A 119 2.11 -17.83 -11.98
CA SER A 119 1.95 -19.13 -11.34
C SER A 119 1.38 -18.96 -9.94
N SER A 120 0.30 -19.66 -9.63
CA SER A 120 -0.28 -19.65 -8.27
C SER A 120 0.65 -20.36 -7.29
N LEU A 121 0.85 -19.78 -6.11
CA LEU A 121 1.61 -20.37 -5.02
C LEU A 121 0.67 -21.00 -3.99
N PHE A 122 -0.19 -20.19 -3.38
CA PHE A 122 -1.17 -20.63 -2.38
C PHE A 122 -2.28 -19.58 -2.19
N ASP A 123 -3.29 -19.92 -1.41
CA ASP A 123 -4.37 -19.00 -1.00
C ASP A 123 -4.32 -18.78 0.51
N THR A 124 -4.44 -17.53 0.93
CA THR A 124 -4.53 -17.15 2.34
C THR A 124 -5.96 -17.19 2.86
N ASN A 125 -6.96 -17.19 1.97
CA ASN A 125 -8.38 -16.97 2.24
C ASN A 125 -8.64 -15.70 3.07
N ARG A 126 -7.75 -14.70 2.96
CA ARG A 126 -7.78 -13.45 3.71
C ARG A 126 -7.59 -12.25 2.78
N SER A 127 -8.13 -11.10 3.18
CA SER A 127 -7.92 -9.86 2.43
C SER A 127 -6.50 -9.33 2.67
N VAL A 128 -5.67 -9.34 1.63
CA VAL A 128 -4.27 -8.91 1.74
C VAL A 128 -4.14 -7.40 1.57
N SER A 129 -3.50 -6.75 2.54
CA SER A 129 -3.15 -5.33 2.52
C SER A 129 -1.69 -5.06 2.16
N SER A 130 -0.78 -5.98 2.52
CA SER A 130 0.62 -5.92 2.12
C SER A 130 1.24 -7.32 2.09
N ILE A 131 2.27 -7.48 1.26
CA ILE A 131 3.07 -8.69 1.14
C ILE A 131 4.54 -8.30 1.15
N ARG A 132 5.38 -9.07 1.84
CA ARG A 132 6.83 -8.94 1.85
C ARG A 132 7.48 -10.32 1.89
N VAL A 133 8.66 -10.41 1.32
CA VAL A 133 9.55 -11.55 1.53
C VAL A 133 10.59 -11.15 2.56
N GLU A 134 10.73 -11.97 3.59
CA GLU A 134 11.75 -11.84 4.62
C GLU A 134 12.50 -13.17 4.70
N ARG A 135 13.73 -13.17 4.18
CA ARG A 135 14.57 -14.37 4.05
C ARG A 135 13.85 -15.47 3.25
N GLU A 136 13.44 -16.54 3.92
CA GLU A 136 12.75 -17.69 3.31
C GLU A 136 11.25 -17.73 3.60
N THR A 137 10.69 -16.63 4.12
CA THR A 137 9.28 -16.56 4.51
C THR A 137 8.54 -15.43 3.82
N ILE A 138 7.23 -15.63 3.63
CA ILE A 138 6.33 -14.66 3.05
C ILE A 138 5.48 -14.08 4.18
N ARG A 139 5.70 -12.80 4.48
CA ARG A 139 4.93 -12.06 5.47
C ARG A 139 3.77 -11.33 4.79
N ILE A 140 2.57 -11.55 5.29
CA ILE A 140 1.33 -11.00 4.74
C ILE A 140 0.59 -10.25 5.84
N GLN A 141 0.27 -8.99 5.59
CA GLN A 141 -0.61 -8.21 6.45
C GLN A 141 -2.05 -8.32 5.94
N SER A 142 -2.96 -8.76 6.79
CA SER A 142 -4.40 -8.83 6.54
C SER A 142 -5.16 -8.02 7.59
N GLY A 143 -5.33 -6.72 7.36
CA GLY A 143 -5.94 -5.83 8.35
C GLY A 143 -5.07 -5.71 9.60
N TRP A 144 -5.54 -6.21 10.73
CA TRP A 144 -4.82 -6.21 12.02
C TRP A 144 -3.97 -7.46 12.26
N GLU A 145 -4.15 -8.48 11.42
CA GLU A 145 -3.42 -9.72 11.51
C GLU A 145 -2.19 -9.70 10.60
N GLN A 146 -1.10 -10.19 11.14
CA GLN A 146 0.12 -10.44 10.41
C GLN A 146 0.39 -11.93 10.40
N CYS A 147 0.37 -12.51 9.20
CA CYS A 147 0.62 -13.93 8.99
C CYS A 147 2.00 -14.12 8.34
N VAL A 148 2.69 -15.17 8.75
CA VAL A 148 3.96 -15.59 8.15
C VAL A 148 3.76 -16.97 7.55
N TYR A 149 3.96 -17.08 6.25
CA TYR A 149 3.82 -18.31 5.49
C TYR A 149 5.18 -18.80 5.00
N ASN A 150 5.32 -20.11 4.86
CA ASN A 150 6.38 -20.68 4.03
C ASN A 150 5.99 -20.61 2.53
N TRP A 151 6.91 -20.98 1.64
CA TRP A 151 6.67 -21.00 0.19
C TRP A 151 5.63 -22.02 -0.29
N LYS A 152 5.27 -23.01 0.54
CA LYS A 152 4.19 -23.98 0.26
C LYS A 152 2.82 -23.45 0.68
N GLY A 153 2.76 -22.33 1.39
CA GLY A 153 1.53 -21.76 1.92
C GLY A 153 1.15 -22.24 3.32
N ASP A 154 2.03 -22.99 4.00
CA ASP A 154 1.77 -23.37 5.40
C ASP A 154 1.99 -22.16 6.31
N LEU A 155 1.02 -21.89 7.18
CA LEU A 155 1.09 -20.81 8.16
C LEU A 155 2.06 -21.19 9.28
N ALA A 156 3.20 -20.49 9.34
CA ALA A 156 4.21 -20.69 10.36
C ALA A 156 3.91 -19.89 11.64
N ASN A 157 3.41 -18.66 11.50
CA ASN A 157 3.07 -17.79 12.62
C ASN A 157 1.94 -16.83 12.24
N SER A 158 1.13 -16.42 13.22
CA SER A 158 0.13 -15.37 13.08
C SER A 158 0.09 -14.51 14.34
N GLU A 159 0.24 -13.21 14.17
CA GLU A 159 0.11 -12.22 15.23
C GLU A 159 -1.11 -11.34 14.96
N ASP A 160 -2.04 -11.26 15.92
CA ASP A 160 -3.21 -10.37 15.84
C ASP A 160 -3.01 -9.16 16.77
N ALA A 161 -2.86 -7.99 16.17
CA ALA A 161 -2.68 -6.73 16.88
C ALA A 161 -4.00 -6.00 17.20
N SER A 162 -5.17 -6.59 16.89
CA SER A 162 -6.47 -5.96 17.10
C SER A 162 -6.70 -5.54 18.55
N ARG A 163 -6.27 -6.37 19.51
CA ARG A 163 -6.40 -6.11 20.95
C ARG A 163 -5.50 -4.97 21.43
N SER A 164 -4.21 -5.01 21.06
CA SER A 164 -3.24 -3.99 21.47
C SER A 164 -3.55 -2.60 20.89
N PHE A 165 -4.16 -2.55 19.70
CA PHE A 165 -4.68 -1.31 19.13
C PHE A 165 -5.87 -0.76 19.93
N GLY A 166 -6.82 -1.61 20.34
CA GLY A 166 -7.96 -1.23 21.17
C GLY A 166 -7.52 -0.55 22.47
N ASP A 167 -6.55 -1.15 23.16
CA ASP A 167 -5.98 -0.62 24.40
C ASP A 167 -5.27 0.72 24.18
N SER A 168 -4.49 0.83 23.10
CA SER A 168 -3.78 2.07 22.74
C SER A 168 -4.74 3.21 22.40
N LEU A 169 -5.83 2.91 21.67
CA LEU A 169 -6.88 3.88 21.34
C LEU A 169 -7.62 4.36 22.60
N MET A 170 -7.93 3.43 23.51
CA MET A 170 -8.55 3.73 24.79
C MET A 170 -7.67 4.64 25.64
N MET A 171 -6.38 4.32 25.75
CA MET A 171 -5.41 5.15 26.49
C MET A 171 -5.26 6.55 25.89
N ARG A 172 -5.27 6.67 24.55
CA ARG A 172 -5.26 7.98 23.88
C ARG A 172 -6.51 8.79 24.21
N ARG A 173 -7.70 8.19 24.13
CA ARG A 173 -8.97 8.86 24.47
C ARG A 173 -9.02 9.31 25.93
N MET A 174 -8.47 8.51 26.85
CA MET A 174 -8.37 8.91 28.26
C MET A 174 -7.46 10.13 28.45
N ARG A 175 -6.31 10.18 27.76
CA ARG A 175 -5.39 11.33 27.81
C ARG A 175 -6.05 12.59 27.24
N GLU A 176 -6.73 12.48 26.09
CA GLU A 176 -7.46 13.59 25.46
C GLU A 176 -8.57 14.12 26.37
N ARG A 177 -9.34 13.22 27.02
CA ARG A 177 -10.38 13.59 27.98
C ARG A 177 -9.81 14.31 29.21
N LYS A 178 -8.71 13.80 29.77
CA LYS A 178 -8.05 14.42 30.93
C LYS A 178 -7.54 15.83 30.59
N ALA A 179 -6.91 16.01 29.44
CA ALA A 179 -6.45 17.31 28.97
C ALA A 179 -7.60 18.31 28.76
N LEU A 180 -8.76 17.84 28.28
CA LEU A 180 -9.95 18.68 28.14
C LEU A 180 -10.52 19.10 29.50
N GLU A 181 -10.57 18.19 30.47
CA GLU A 181 -11.02 18.48 31.84
C GLU A 181 -10.07 19.45 32.56
N GLU A 182 -8.75 19.32 32.37
CA GLU A 182 -7.74 20.25 32.89
C GLU A 182 -7.88 21.65 32.29
N ARG A 183 -8.08 21.75 30.97
CA ARG A 183 -8.37 23.04 30.30
C ARG A 183 -9.66 23.67 30.81
N ARG A 184 -10.71 22.87 31.01
CA ARG A 184 -11.98 23.34 31.57
C ARG A 184 -11.79 23.87 32.99
N ARG A 185 -11.08 23.14 33.85
CA ARG A 185 -10.78 23.58 35.22
C ARG A 185 -9.94 24.86 35.25
N ALA A 186 -8.96 24.99 34.37
CA ALA A 186 -8.15 26.20 34.26
C ALA A 186 -9.00 27.41 33.83
N ALA A 187 -9.90 27.24 32.86
CA ALA A 187 -10.82 28.29 32.42
C ALA A 187 -11.84 28.69 33.51
N GLU A 188 -12.41 27.71 34.22
CA GLU A 188 -13.31 27.96 35.36
C GLU A 188 -12.59 28.67 36.52
N ALA A 189 -11.32 28.33 36.79
CA ALA A 189 -10.50 29.02 37.78
C ALA A 189 -10.24 30.47 37.39
N GLN A 190 -9.91 30.75 36.12
CA GLN A 190 -9.70 32.11 35.63
C GLN A 190 -10.97 32.97 35.72
N LEU A 191 -12.14 32.40 35.45
CA LEU A 191 -13.43 33.09 35.59
C LEU A 191 -13.77 33.46 37.04
N ARG A 192 -13.32 32.69 38.03
CA ARG A 192 -13.52 32.98 39.46
C ARG A 192 -12.65 34.12 40.00
N PHE A 193 -11.61 34.53 39.28
CA PHE A 193 -10.73 35.65 39.67
C PHE A 193 -11.11 36.99 39.00
N LEU A 194 -12.23 37.05 38.26
CA LEU A 194 -12.75 38.31 37.76
C LEU A 194 -13.51 39.02 38.90
N PRO A 195 -13.17 40.29 39.25
CA PRO A 195 -13.91 41.01 40.28
C PRO A 195 -15.34 41.26 39.80
N SER A 196 -16.31 40.97 40.68
CA SER A 196 -17.71 41.33 40.48
C SER A 196 -17.82 42.85 40.32
N ALA A 197 -18.29 43.28 39.16
CA ALA A 197 -18.60 44.69 38.86
C ALA A 197 -19.71 45.23 39.78
#